data_AF-A0A415ENL3-F1
#
_entry.id   AF-A0A415ENL3-F1
#
_cell.length_a   1.000
_cell.length_b   1.000
_cell.length_c   1.000
_cell.angle_alpha   90.00
_cell.angle_beta   90.00
_cell.angle_gamma   90.00
#
_symmetry.space_group_name_H-M   'P 1'
#
loop_
_entity.id
_entity.type
_entity.pdbx_description
1 polymer ?
#
loop_
_entity_poly.entity_id
_entity_poly.type
_entity_poly.pdbx_seq_one_letter_code
_entity_poly.pdbx_strand_id
1 'polypeptide(L)'
;MTKYNNSTSHRGHNARTPGAAGNGLREHEVAQTIHEKFIKVTKAVDCTDDAGTTANANLVNIVAKMNRVGISFHASHHLNAFNGQANGFEVWYFAGNETARKLAQAICDEVCKVTGWVNRGAKATTSLYVIRASVGTAVLIEWGFIDSKRDMDILSGKMDDAVNAALKAMGYSASSGASSNGGGSTVATPTPTPTQPSQLSVDGSLGPLTARCWQEVTKMQIQDGRISHQWRQVQNQNIHAAIFDTTLKGSNLIRDTQRRLGIKQDGLCGPQTITAMQRAKGTTADGFISAPQSQLVMAIQRDLNAGRSPF
;
A
#
# COMPACT_ATOMS: atom_id res chain seq x y z
N MET A 1 10.26 21.85 4.17
CA MET A 1 10.48 20.64 3.37
C MET A 1 10.32 19.44 4.26
N THR A 2 9.31 18.61 4.01
CA THR A 2 9.11 17.38 4.77
C THR A 2 10.12 16.34 4.25
N LYS A 3 11.07 15.97 5.11
CA LYS A 3 12.04 14.90 4.90
C LYS A 3 11.26 13.60 4.66
N TYR A 4 11.43 12.93 3.53
CA TYR A 4 10.96 11.54 3.42
C TYR A 4 11.73 10.73 4.46
N ASN A 5 11.03 10.12 5.40
CA ASN A 5 11.61 9.09 6.24
C ASN A 5 11.87 7.85 5.37
N ASN A 6 12.92 7.09 5.69
CA ASN A 6 13.37 5.85 5.04
C ASN A 6 12.26 5.10 4.26
N SER A 7 12.54 4.68 3.01
CA SER A 7 11.67 3.76 2.26
C SER A 7 11.30 2.54 3.12
N THR A 8 10.19 1.86 2.82
CA THR A 8 9.86 0.60 3.49
C THR A 8 9.86 -0.57 2.51
N SER A 9 10.13 -1.75 3.04
CA SER A 9 10.09 -3.00 2.28
C SER A 9 9.47 -4.10 3.14
N HIS A 10 8.81 -5.06 2.54
CA HIS A 10 8.37 -6.26 3.25
C HIS A 10 8.26 -7.46 2.31
N ARG A 11 8.44 -8.66 2.85
CA ARG A 11 7.92 -9.86 2.19
C ARG A 11 6.40 -9.95 2.33
N GLY A 12 5.72 -10.45 1.31
CA GLY A 12 4.36 -10.94 1.43
C GLY A 12 4.30 -12.14 2.38
N HIS A 13 3.14 -12.37 2.98
CA HIS A 13 2.86 -13.62 3.71
C HIS A 13 3.76 -13.85 4.95
N ASN A 14 3.55 -14.98 5.63
CA ASN A 14 4.42 -15.46 6.71
C ASN A 14 4.23 -16.97 6.93
N ALA A 15 4.99 -17.57 7.85
CA ALA A 15 4.93 -19.02 8.12
C ALA A 15 3.52 -19.55 8.49
N ARG A 16 2.63 -18.71 9.02
CA ARG A 16 1.24 -19.08 9.37
C ARG A 16 0.24 -18.83 8.25
N THR A 17 0.60 -17.99 7.29
CA THR A 17 -0.21 -17.59 6.14
C THR A 17 0.68 -17.60 4.89
N PRO A 18 1.19 -18.79 4.49
CA PRO A 18 2.42 -18.92 3.70
C PRO A 18 2.35 -18.41 2.26
N GLY A 19 1.16 -17.99 1.82
CA GLY A 19 0.90 -17.58 0.45
C GLY A 19 0.74 -18.80 -0.46
N ALA A 20 1.06 -18.62 -1.72
CA ALA A 20 1.09 -19.68 -2.71
C ALA A 20 2.23 -20.68 -2.45
N ALA A 21 2.11 -21.86 -3.05
CA ALA A 21 3.13 -22.89 -3.05
C ALA A 21 3.17 -23.61 -4.40
N GLY A 22 4.35 -24.06 -4.79
CA GLY A 22 4.59 -24.71 -6.09
C GLY A 22 6.05 -25.11 -6.23
N ASN A 23 6.35 -26.14 -7.04
CA ASN A 23 7.72 -26.61 -7.27
C ASN A 23 8.52 -26.95 -6.00
N GLY A 24 7.85 -27.35 -4.91
CA GLY A 24 8.48 -27.62 -3.62
C GLY A 24 8.84 -26.36 -2.80
N LEU A 25 8.41 -25.18 -3.25
CA LEU A 25 8.69 -23.88 -2.64
C LEU A 25 7.43 -23.27 -2.01
N ARG A 26 7.63 -22.37 -1.04
CA ARG A 26 6.56 -21.58 -0.40
C ARG A 26 6.84 -20.10 -0.61
N GLU A 27 5.81 -19.34 -0.97
CA GLU A 27 5.92 -17.93 -1.38
C GLU A 27 6.65 -17.08 -0.34
N HIS A 28 6.22 -17.14 0.92
CA HIS A 28 6.82 -16.31 1.97
C HIS A 28 8.34 -16.53 2.16
N GLU A 29 8.87 -17.72 1.86
CA GLU A 29 10.30 -18.04 2.01
C GLU A 29 11.12 -17.48 0.84
N VAL A 30 10.61 -17.63 -0.38
CA VAL A 30 11.22 -17.07 -1.58
C VAL A 30 11.17 -15.54 -1.53
N ALA A 31 10.01 -14.97 -1.17
CA ALA A 31 9.84 -13.53 -0.97
C ALA A 31 10.77 -12.99 0.13
N GLN A 32 11.01 -13.76 1.21
CA GLN A 32 11.98 -13.37 2.24
C GLN A 32 13.39 -13.23 1.69
N THR A 33 13.83 -14.20 0.87
CA THR A 33 15.19 -14.21 0.31
C THR A 33 15.41 -12.99 -0.60
N ILE A 34 14.41 -12.65 -1.41
CA ILE A 34 14.40 -11.46 -2.27
C ILE A 34 14.42 -10.18 -1.41
N HIS A 35 13.56 -10.11 -0.40
CA HIS A 35 13.46 -8.97 0.51
C HIS A 35 14.78 -8.71 1.26
N GLU A 36 15.46 -9.75 1.75
CA GLU A 36 16.76 -9.62 2.43
C GLU A 36 17.84 -9.01 1.53
N LYS A 37 17.91 -9.46 0.26
CA LYS A 37 18.81 -8.87 -0.75
C LYS A 37 18.45 -7.41 -1.01
N PHE A 38 17.17 -7.11 -1.12
CA PHE A 38 16.66 -5.77 -1.37
C PHE A 38 16.95 -4.78 -0.23
N ILE A 39 16.65 -5.13 1.03
CA ILE A 39 16.87 -4.24 2.18
C ILE A 39 18.35 -4.04 2.51
N LYS A 40 19.22 -5.01 2.16
CA LYS A 40 20.66 -4.89 2.34
C LYS A 40 21.22 -3.66 1.62
N VAL A 41 20.68 -3.33 0.44
CA VAL A 41 21.07 -2.17 -0.35
C VAL A 41 20.26 -0.93 0.03
N THR A 42 18.93 -1.04 0.08
CA THR A 42 18.06 0.13 0.25
C THR A 42 18.07 0.73 1.66
N LYS A 43 18.46 -0.06 2.67
CA LYS A 43 18.30 0.29 4.10
C LYS A 43 16.87 0.68 4.47
N ALA A 44 15.90 0.16 3.71
CA ALA A 44 14.49 0.38 3.95
C ALA A 44 14.07 -0.17 5.33
N VAL A 45 13.08 0.47 5.95
CA VAL A 45 12.45 -0.06 7.17
C VAL A 45 11.72 -1.35 6.83
N ASP A 46 12.10 -2.44 7.51
CA ASP A 46 11.44 -3.72 7.36
C ASP A 46 10.04 -3.70 7.98
N CYS A 47 9.03 -3.85 7.13
CA CYS A 47 7.62 -3.86 7.50
C CYS A 47 6.99 -5.27 7.47
N THR A 48 7.80 -6.30 7.30
CA THR A 48 7.38 -7.71 7.34
C THR A 48 6.58 -8.04 8.59
N ASP A 49 5.53 -8.85 8.45
CA ASP A 49 4.72 -9.33 9.57
C ASP A 49 4.82 -10.83 9.85
N ASP A 50 5.49 -11.19 10.94
CA ASP A 50 5.54 -12.54 11.49
C ASP A 50 4.50 -12.83 12.58
N ALA A 51 3.64 -11.86 12.93
CA ALA A 51 2.67 -12.00 14.00
C ALA A 51 1.28 -12.45 13.51
N GLY A 52 0.86 -12.04 12.32
CA GLY A 52 -0.45 -12.37 11.76
C GLY A 52 -0.68 -13.88 11.64
N THR A 53 -1.90 -14.32 11.96
CA THR A 53 -2.36 -15.71 11.87
C THR A 53 -3.36 -15.92 10.73
N THR A 54 -3.79 -14.85 10.07
CA THR A 54 -4.68 -14.87 8.89
C THR A 54 -4.14 -13.90 7.83
N ALA A 55 -4.48 -14.13 6.56
CA ALA A 55 -4.03 -13.26 5.47
C ALA A 55 -4.42 -11.79 5.72
N ASN A 56 -5.63 -11.56 6.22
CA ASN A 56 -6.10 -10.21 6.56
C ASN A 56 -5.28 -9.59 7.71
N ALA A 57 -4.98 -10.36 8.77
CA ALA A 57 -4.14 -9.87 9.86
C ALA A 57 -2.73 -9.51 9.38
N ASN A 58 -2.13 -10.34 8.53
CA ASN A 58 -0.82 -10.09 7.92
C ASN A 58 -0.82 -8.76 7.13
N LEU A 59 -1.79 -8.58 6.23
CA LEU A 59 -1.94 -7.36 5.44
C LEU A 59 -2.12 -6.10 6.32
N VAL A 60 -2.98 -6.16 7.32
CA VAL A 60 -3.23 -5.04 8.25
C VAL A 60 -1.98 -4.70 9.06
N ASN A 61 -1.25 -5.70 9.55
CA ASN A 61 -0.03 -5.50 10.33
C ASN A 61 1.10 -4.89 9.50
N ILE A 62 1.28 -5.36 8.25
CA ILE A 62 2.24 -4.82 7.29
C ILE A 62 1.94 -3.33 7.02
N VAL A 63 0.70 -3.02 6.63
CA VAL A 63 0.30 -1.62 6.35
C VAL A 63 0.43 -0.74 7.58
N ALA A 64 0.13 -1.26 8.78
CA ALA A 64 0.34 -0.52 10.02
C ALA A 64 1.83 -0.21 10.26
N LYS A 65 2.75 -1.14 9.95
CA LYS A 65 4.20 -0.90 9.99
C LYS A 65 4.62 0.15 8.97
N MET A 66 4.17 0.02 7.72
CA MET A 66 4.47 0.95 6.64
C MET A 66 4.02 2.38 6.99
N ASN A 67 2.77 2.53 7.41
CA ASN A 67 2.17 3.84 7.71
C ASN A 67 2.71 4.48 9.00
N ARG A 68 3.39 3.72 9.88
CA ARG A 68 4.11 4.30 11.03
C ARG A 68 5.37 5.05 10.61
N VAL A 69 5.96 4.72 9.46
CA VAL A 69 7.13 5.43 8.92
C VAL A 69 6.73 6.81 8.35
N GLY A 70 5.48 6.93 7.90
CA GLY A 70 4.90 8.14 7.32
C GLY A 70 4.70 8.01 5.80
N ILE A 71 4.73 9.14 5.09
CA ILE A 71 4.71 9.15 3.63
C ILE A 71 6.06 8.62 3.14
N SER A 72 6.08 7.43 2.54
CA SER A 72 7.31 6.78 2.06
C SER A 72 7.09 6.06 0.72
N PHE A 73 8.18 5.62 0.11
CA PHE A 73 8.12 4.60 -0.94
C PHE A 73 8.03 3.21 -0.29
N HIS A 74 7.21 2.32 -0.87
CA HIS A 74 6.98 0.98 -0.35
C HIS A 74 7.18 -0.11 -1.41
N ALA A 75 8.03 -1.08 -1.12
CA ALA A 75 8.18 -2.30 -1.91
C ALA A 75 7.52 -3.50 -1.21
N SER A 76 6.69 -4.22 -1.94
CA SER A 76 6.02 -5.45 -1.50
C SER A 76 6.45 -6.61 -2.39
N HIS A 77 7.08 -7.64 -1.82
CA HIS A 77 7.64 -8.77 -2.58
C HIS A 77 6.71 -9.99 -2.49
N HIS A 78 6.21 -10.45 -3.64
CA HIS A 78 5.27 -11.57 -3.78
C HIS A 78 5.67 -12.51 -4.92
N LEU A 79 5.08 -13.71 -4.96
CA LEU A 79 5.15 -14.63 -6.08
C LEU A 79 3.73 -15.01 -6.51
N ASN A 80 3.46 -14.93 -7.82
CA ASN A 80 2.15 -15.26 -8.35
C ASN A 80 1.93 -16.79 -8.35
N ALA A 81 0.68 -17.22 -8.53
CA ALA A 81 0.34 -18.61 -8.80
C ALA A 81 -0.97 -18.69 -9.59
N PHE A 82 -1.12 -19.71 -10.43
CA PHE A 82 -2.37 -19.88 -11.17
C PHE A 82 -2.69 -21.34 -11.48
N ASN A 83 -2.00 -21.95 -12.46
CA ASN A 83 -2.32 -23.27 -12.99
C ASN A 83 -1.07 -24.10 -13.38
N GLY A 84 0.11 -23.68 -12.93
CA GLY A 84 1.40 -24.28 -13.28
C GLY A 84 1.94 -24.01 -14.68
N GLN A 85 1.18 -23.35 -15.56
CA GLN A 85 1.61 -22.99 -16.93
C GLN A 85 1.82 -21.49 -17.11
N ALA A 86 1.03 -20.65 -16.41
CA ALA A 86 1.23 -19.22 -16.39
C ALA A 86 2.66 -18.87 -15.93
N ASN A 87 3.26 -17.86 -16.54
CA ASN A 87 4.63 -17.46 -16.26
C ASN A 87 4.85 -15.98 -16.59
N GLY A 88 5.92 -15.41 -16.04
CA GLY A 88 6.37 -14.05 -16.29
C GLY A 88 6.30 -13.13 -15.08
N PHE A 89 6.87 -11.94 -15.26
CA PHE A 89 7.09 -10.95 -14.22
C PHE A 89 6.14 -9.75 -14.38
N GLU A 90 5.52 -9.29 -13.30
CA GLU A 90 4.63 -8.13 -13.28
C GLU A 90 4.81 -7.27 -12.03
N VAL A 91 4.48 -5.98 -12.15
CA VAL A 91 4.50 -5.04 -11.03
C VAL A 91 3.18 -4.30 -10.95
N TRP A 92 2.52 -4.40 -9.81
CA TRP A 92 1.26 -3.73 -9.52
C TRP A 92 1.48 -2.37 -8.89
N TYR A 93 0.64 -1.40 -9.26
CA TYR A 93 0.65 -0.04 -8.73
C TYR A 93 -0.78 0.49 -8.57
N PHE A 94 -0.97 1.52 -7.75
CA PHE A 94 -2.29 2.13 -7.57
C PHE A 94 -2.75 2.84 -8.85
N ALA A 95 -3.93 2.53 -9.36
CA ALA A 95 -4.48 3.15 -10.55
C ALA A 95 -4.52 4.69 -10.41
N GLY A 96 -4.07 5.41 -11.45
CA GLY A 96 -3.97 6.87 -11.43
C GLY A 96 -2.70 7.43 -10.79
N ASN A 97 -1.86 6.61 -10.16
CA ASN A 97 -0.54 7.04 -9.68
C ASN A 97 0.51 6.91 -10.81
N GLU A 98 0.71 8.00 -11.55
CA GLU A 98 1.59 8.03 -12.71
C GLU A 98 3.08 7.81 -12.35
N THR A 99 3.51 8.30 -11.19
CA THR A 99 4.88 8.06 -10.69
C THR A 99 5.09 6.57 -10.42
N ALA A 100 4.14 5.92 -9.76
CA ALA A 100 4.18 4.48 -9.51
C ALA A 100 4.10 3.67 -10.80
N ARG A 101 3.28 4.09 -11.78
CA ARG A 101 3.18 3.46 -13.09
C ARG A 101 4.52 3.44 -13.82
N LYS A 102 5.17 4.61 -13.92
CA LYS A 102 6.47 4.74 -14.60
C LYS A 102 7.53 3.89 -13.93
N LEU A 103 7.57 3.88 -12.60
CA LEU A 103 8.52 3.06 -11.86
C LEU A 103 8.24 1.57 -12.04
N ALA A 104 6.97 1.14 -11.90
CA ALA A 104 6.57 -0.25 -12.11
C ALA A 104 6.97 -0.75 -13.50
N GLN A 105 6.77 0.09 -14.53
CA GLN A 105 7.17 -0.25 -15.90
C GLN A 105 8.69 -0.35 -16.04
N ALA A 106 9.44 0.60 -15.47
CA ALA A 106 10.90 0.55 -15.49
C ALA A 106 11.46 -0.68 -14.77
N ILE A 107 10.86 -1.10 -13.65
CA ILE A 107 11.22 -2.33 -12.95
C ILE A 107 10.95 -3.55 -13.85
N CYS A 108 9.76 -3.65 -14.45
CA CYS A 108 9.46 -4.73 -15.41
C CYS A 108 10.49 -4.80 -16.55
N ASP A 109 10.80 -3.67 -17.17
CA ASP A 109 11.68 -3.63 -18.33
C ASP A 109 13.13 -4.01 -17.97
N GLU A 110 13.70 -3.45 -16.90
CA GLU A 110 15.07 -3.76 -16.48
C GLU A 110 15.20 -5.20 -15.97
N VAL A 111 14.23 -5.69 -15.18
CA VAL A 111 14.26 -7.06 -14.64
C VAL A 111 14.09 -8.09 -15.75
N CYS A 112 13.10 -7.92 -16.63
CA CYS A 112 12.88 -8.85 -17.74
C CYS A 112 14.04 -8.87 -18.73
N LYS A 113 14.73 -7.74 -18.94
CA LYS A 113 15.91 -7.65 -19.81
C LYS A 113 17.05 -8.56 -19.35
N VAL A 114 17.33 -8.65 -18.05
CA VAL A 114 18.44 -9.47 -17.53
C VAL A 114 18.02 -10.92 -17.28
N THR A 115 16.76 -11.13 -16.89
CA THR A 115 16.25 -12.46 -16.54
C THR A 115 15.83 -13.28 -17.76
N GLY A 116 15.22 -12.65 -18.76
CA GLY A 116 14.53 -13.33 -19.85
C GLY A 116 13.12 -13.81 -19.49
N TRP A 117 12.56 -13.36 -18.36
CA TRP A 117 11.14 -13.58 -18.05
C TRP A 117 10.23 -12.95 -19.11
N VAL A 118 9.06 -13.54 -19.29
CA VAL A 118 7.97 -12.88 -20.02
C VAL A 118 7.60 -11.60 -19.27
N ASN A 119 7.76 -10.45 -19.93
CA ASN A 119 7.37 -9.16 -19.38
C ASN A 119 5.84 -9.01 -19.46
N ARG A 120 5.17 -9.05 -18.32
CA ARG A 120 3.70 -8.90 -18.20
C ARG A 120 3.29 -7.47 -17.85
N GLY A 121 4.27 -6.57 -17.76
CA GLY A 121 4.12 -5.14 -17.63
C GLY A 121 3.65 -4.64 -16.26
N ALA A 122 3.55 -3.31 -16.18
CA ALA A 122 2.97 -2.63 -15.04
C ALA A 122 1.44 -2.77 -15.05
N LYS A 123 0.86 -3.13 -13.90
CA LYS A 123 -0.59 -3.36 -13.76
C LYS A 123 -1.23 -2.40 -12.77
N ALA A 124 -2.24 -1.67 -13.24
CA ALA A 124 -3.03 -0.80 -12.38
C ALA A 124 -3.96 -1.63 -11.49
N THR A 125 -4.09 -1.24 -10.23
CA THR A 125 -5.08 -1.82 -9.30
C THR A 125 -5.70 -0.76 -8.39
N THR A 126 -6.93 -1.00 -7.98
CA THR A 126 -7.58 -0.32 -6.86
C THR A 126 -7.87 -1.28 -5.70
N SER A 127 -7.56 -2.58 -5.87
CA SER A 127 -8.04 -3.67 -5.01
C SER A 127 -6.98 -4.29 -4.08
N LEU A 128 -5.68 -4.12 -4.36
CA LEU A 128 -4.63 -4.70 -3.52
C LEU A 128 -4.45 -3.90 -2.24
N TYR A 129 -4.64 -4.56 -1.08
CA TYR A 129 -4.73 -3.89 0.22
C TYR A 129 -3.48 -3.09 0.58
N VAL A 130 -2.29 -3.69 0.46
CA VAL A 130 -1.02 -3.02 0.78
C VAL A 130 -0.79 -1.77 -0.07
N ILE A 131 -1.21 -1.80 -1.33
CA ILE A 131 -1.12 -0.64 -2.22
C ILE A 131 -2.15 0.42 -1.80
N ARG A 132 -3.45 0.08 -1.72
CA ARG A 132 -4.51 1.07 -1.48
C ARG A 132 -4.51 1.69 -0.08
N ALA A 133 -4.01 0.96 0.91
CA ALA A 133 -4.08 1.37 2.32
C ALA A 133 -2.77 1.97 2.84
N SER A 134 -1.71 1.98 2.03
CA SER A 134 -0.45 2.60 2.37
C SER A 134 -0.45 4.12 2.14
N VAL A 135 0.32 4.84 2.93
CA VAL A 135 0.52 6.29 2.79
C VAL A 135 1.82 6.54 2.03
N GLY A 136 1.70 6.99 0.78
CA GLY A 136 2.86 7.26 -0.07
C GLY A 136 2.75 6.56 -1.42
N THR A 137 3.86 6.03 -1.92
CA THR A 137 3.90 5.31 -3.20
C THR A 137 4.27 3.87 -2.97
N ALA A 138 3.36 2.94 -3.26
CA ALA A 138 3.59 1.52 -3.13
C ALA A 138 3.59 0.81 -4.49
N VAL A 139 4.49 -0.15 -4.64
CA VAL A 139 4.48 -1.15 -5.70
C VAL A 139 4.44 -2.54 -5.07
N LEU A 140 3.72 -3.46 -5.72
CA LEU A 140 3.75 -4.87 -5.40
C LEU A 140 4.37 -5.63 -6.57
N ILE A 141 5.45 -6.34 -6.32
CA ILE A 141 6.25 -7.01 -7.33
C ILE A 141 5.97 -8.50 -7.24
N GLU A 142 5.46 -9.06 -8.34
CA GLU A 142 5.28 -10.50 -8.52
C GLU A 142 6.52 -11.06 -9.24
N TRP A 143 7.43 -11.69 -8.49
CA TRP A 143 8.72 -12.18 -9.00
C TRP A 143 8.62 -13.52 -9.76
N GLY A 144 7.66 -13.60 -10.69
CA GLY A 144 7.31 -14.83 -11.39
C GLY A 144 6.20 -15.62 -10.71
N PHE A 145 5.84 -16.75 -11.31
CA PHE A 145 4.82 -17.68 -10.80
C PHE A 145 5.48 -18.84 -10.03
N ILE A 146 5.20 -19.00 -8.74
CA ILE A 146 5.81 -20.04 -7.90
C ILE A 146 5.43 -21.46 -8.33
N ASP A 147 4.27 -21.63 -8.96
CA ASP A 147 3.81 -22.90 -9.53
C ASP A 147 4.34 -23.14 -10.96
N SER A 148 5.05 -22.18 -11.55
CA SER A 148 5.71 -22.32 -12.86
C SER A 148 7.15 -22.78 -12.72
N LYS A 149 7.43 -24.01 -13.16
CA LYS A 149 8.81 -24.54 -13.14
C LYS A 149 9.78 -23.64 -13.91
N ARG A 150 9.35 -23.08 -15.04
CA ARG A 150 10.16 -22.16 -15.86
C ARG A 150 10.57 -20.92 -15.07
N ASP A 151 9.62 -20.28 -14.38
CA ASP A 151 9.93 -19.07 -13.64
C ASP A 151 10.82 -19.36 -12.43
N MET A 152 10.62 -20.48 -11.75
CA MET A 152 11.45 -20.89 -10.62
C MET A 152 12.88 -21.27 -11.05
N ASP A 153 13.04 -21.91 -12.22
CA ASP A 153 14.36 -22.19 -12.80
C ASP A 153 15.10 -20.88 -13.15
N ILE A 154 14.40 -19.89 -13.73
CA ILE A 154 14.96 -18.55 -13.99
C ILE A 154 15.32 -17.85 -12.67
N LEU A 155 14.42 -17.85 -11.69
CA LEU A 155 14.65 -17.19 -10.41
C LEU A 155 15.85 -17.79 -9.67
N SER A 156 15.95 -19.12 -9.61
CA SER A 156 17.08 -19.80 -8.96
C SER A 156 18.44 -19.44 -9.58
N GLY A 157 18.49 -19.24 -10.89
CA GLY A 157 19.72 -18.89 -11.60
C GLY A 157 20.03 -17.39 -11.64
N LYS A 158 19.01 -16.53 -11.51
CA LYS A 158 19.13 -15.08 -11.81
C LYS A 158 18.53 -14.16 -10.74
N MET A 159 18.27 -14.65 -9.52
CA MET A 159 17.68 -13.82 -8.46
C MET A 159 18.50 -12.55 -8.17
N ASP A 160 19.82 -12.66 -8.06
CA ASP A 160 20.67 -11.50 -7.78
C ASP A 160 20.63 -10.46 -8.91
N ASP A 161 20.68 -10.90 -10.16
CA ASP A 161 20.56 -10.01 -11.32
C ASP A 161 19.18 -9.33 -11.36
N ALA A 162 18.12 -10.08 -11.07
CA ALA A 162 16.76 -9.56 -11.01
C ALA A 162 16.61 -8.50 -9.91
N VAL A 163 17.08 -8.77 -8.68
CA VAL A 163 17.02 -7.80 -7.58
C VAL A 163 17.87 -6.57 -7.88
N ASN A 164 19.08 -6.74 -8.42
CA ASN A 164 19.94 -5.62 -8.81
C ASN A 164 19.33 -4.76 -9.92
N ALA A 165 18.65 -5.37 -10.89
CA ALA A 165 17.95 -4.63 -11.94
C ALA A 165 16.76 -3.82 -11.38
N ALA A 166 15.99 -4.38 -10.45
CA ALA A 166 14.92 -3.64 -9.77
C ALA A 166 15.48 -2.48 -8.94
N LEU A 167 16.55 -2.71 -8.17
CA LEU A 167 17.25 -1.67 -7.40
C LEU A 167 17.75 -0.54 -8.29
N LYS A 168 18.34 -0.87 -9.44
CA LYS A 168 18.78 0.10 -10.44
C LYS A 168 17.62 0.91 -11.00
N ALA A 169 16.50 0.27 -11.37
CA ALA A 169 15.29 0.95 -11.83
C ALA A 169 14.74 1.92 -10.77
N MET A 170 14.97 1.60 -9.49
CA MET A 170 14.60 2.42 -8.34
C MET A 170 15.66 3.49 -7.96
N GLY A 171 16.74 3.61 -8.73
CA GLY A 171 17.78 4.62 -8.52
C GLY A 171 18.82 4.26 -7.46
N TYR A 172 18.88 3.01 -7.00
CA TYR A 172 19.95 2.54 -6.12
C TYR A 172 21.15 2.07 -6.95
N SER A 173 22.34 2.51 -6.57
CA SER A 173 23.59 1.96 -7.10
C SER A 173 23.77 0.54 -6.56
N ALA A 174 23.96 -0.44 -7.44
CA ALA A 174 24.25 -1.81 -7.04
C ALA A 174 25.53 -1.84 -6.19
N SER A 175 25.51 -2.51 -5.04
CA SER A 175 26.72 -2.76 -4.26
C SER A 175 27.54 -3.84 -5.00
N SER A 176 28.48 -3.43 -5.85
CA SER A 176 29.51 -4.33 -6.35
C SER A 176 30.42 -4.70 -5.19
N GLY A 177 30.39 -5.98 -4.79
CA GLY A 177 31.43 -6.53 -3.93
C GLY A 177 32.77 -6.53 -4.67
N ALA A 178 33.59 -5.51 -4.46
CA ALA A 178 35.03 -5.51 -4.65
C ALA A 178 35.64 -4.31 -3.93
N SER A 179 36.67 -4.58 -3.13
CA SER A 179 37.41 -3.63 -2.29
C SER A 179 38.18 -2.61 -3.13
N SER A 180 38.07 -1.31 -2.85
CA SER A 180 39.21 -0.37 -2.83
C SER A 180 38.82 1.01 -2.29
N ASN A 181 39.75 1.58 -1.54
CA ASN A 181 39.73 2.88 -0.86
C ASN A 181 39.52 4.07 -1.82
N GLY A 182 38.87 5.12 -1.30
CA GLY A 182 39.25 6.50 -1.64
C GLY A 182 38.10 7.51 -1.75
N GLY A 183 38.11 8.49 -0.84
CA GLY A 183 37.81 9.90 -1.15
C GLY A 183 36.35 10.31 -1.29
N GLY A 184 35.84 11.04 -0.31
CA GLY A 184 34.52 11.64 -0.35
C GLY A 184 34.37 12.75 -1.40
N SER A 185 33.16 12.87 -1.95
CA SER A 185 32.51 14.16 -2.18
C SER A 185 31.02 13.96 -2.39
N THR A 186 30.27 14.68 -1.57
CA THR A 186 28.84 14.89 -1.62
C THR A 186 28.43 15.51 -2.96
N VAL A 187 27.55 14.85 -3.71
CA VAL A 187 26.82 15.47 -4.82
C VAL A 187 25.33 15.24 -4.61
N ALA A 188 24.63 16.33 -4.31
CA ALA A 188 23.18 16.41 -4.33
C ALA A 188 22.69 16.30 -5.78
N THR A 189 21.67 15.47 -6.03
CA THR A 189 20.96 15.40 -7.32
C THR A 189 19.46 15.23 -7.03
N PRO A 190 18.56 15.87 -7.81
CA PRO A 190 17.24 16.27 -7.34
C PRO A 190 16.23 15.13 -7.45
N THR A 191 15.41 14.97 -6.40
CA THR A 191 14.28 14.03 -6.42
C THR A 191 13.02 14.75 -6.92
N PRO A 192 12.28 14.18 -7.90
CA PRO A 192 11.02 14.74 -8.36
C PRO A 192 9.96 14.64 -7.24
N THR A 193 9.28 15.75 -6.99
CA THR A 193 8.11 15.82 -6.10
C THR A 193 6.92 15.13 -6.78
N PRO A 194 6.31 14.08 -6.21
CA PRO A 194 5.10 13.50 -6.80
C PRO A 194 3.93 14.48 -6.65
N THR A 195 3.41 14.96 -7.77
CA THR A 195 2.15 15.69 -7.83
C THR A 195 1.02 14.73 -7.46
N GLN A 196 0.31 15.03 -6.37
CA GLN A 196 -0.91 14.31 -5.96
C GLN A 196 -1.93 14.32 -7.12
N PRO A 197 -2.69 13.22 -7.35
CA PRO A 197 -3.76 13.24 -8.34
C PRO A 197 -4.76 14.34 -7.98
N SER A 198 -5.18 15.12 -8.98
CA SER A 198 -6.10 16.25 -8.80
C SER A 198 -7.51 15.83 -8.40
N GLN A 199 -7.86 14.53 -8.50
CA GLN A 199 -9.15 13.97 -8.08
C GLN A 199 -9.01 12.54 -7.52
N LEU A 200 -9.83 12.22 -6.51
CA LEU A 200 -9.99 10.89 -5.92
C LEU A 200 -10.73 9.94 -6.88
N SER A 201 -10.35 8.67 -6.87
CA SER A 201 -11.19 7.60 -7.43
C SER A 201 -12.49 7.47 -6.63
N VAL A 202 -13.63 7.33 -7.32
CA VAL A 202 -14.94 7.05 -6.71
C VAL A 202 -15.11 5.53 -6.59
N ASP A 203 -14.39 4.92 -5.65
CA ASP A 203 -14.26 3.46 -5.51
C ASP A 203 -14.99 2.89 -4.28
N GLY A 204 -15.55 3.75 -3.42
CA GLY A 204 -16.24 3.34 -2.20
C GLY A 204 -15.33 2.91 -1.07
N SER A 205 -14.02 3.18 -1.17
CA SER A 205 -13.02 2.90 -0.15
C SER A 205 -12.71 4.13 0.69
N LEU A 206 -12.96 4.05 2.00
CA LEU A 206 -12.61 5.12 2.94
C LEU A 206 -11.15 4.95 3.38
N GLY A 207 -10.25 5.08 2.41
CA GLY A 207 -8.81 4.99 2.58
C GLY A 207 -8.14 6.33 2.91
N PRO A 208 -6.82 6.32 3.15
CA PRO A 208 -6.10 7.50 3.60
C PRO A 208 -6.20 8.70 2.66
N LEU A 209 -6.26 8.50 1.34
CA LEU A 209 -6.47 9.60 0.38
C LEU A 209 -7.86 10.24 0.51
N THR A 210 -8.92 9.42 0.62
CA THR A 210 -10.28 9.90 0.87
C THR A 210 -10.35 10.68 2.19
N ALA A 211 -9.74 10.15 3.26
CA ALA A 211 -9.70 10.81 4.55
C ALA A 211 -8.86 12.11 4.54
N ARG A 212 -7.72 12.13 3.83
CA ARG A 212 -6.84 13.31 3.68
C ARG A 212 -7.58 14.43 2.97
N CYS A 213 -8.19 14.13 1.82
CA CYS A 213 -8.98 15.09 1.07
C CYS A 213 -10.17 15.61 1.90
N TRP A 214 -10.82 14.73 2.68
CA TRP A 214 -11.87 15.15 3.61
C TRP A 214 -11.35 16.13 4.66
N GLN A 215 -10.23 15.84 5.30
CA GLN A 215 -9.60 16.75 6.27
C GLN A 215 -9.20 18.09 5.65
N GLU A 216 -8.72 18.11 4.41
CA GLU A 216 -8.35 19.32 3.67
C GLU A 216 -9.57 20.20 3.37
N VAL A 217 -10.63 19.60 2.81
CA VAL A 217 -11.86 20.31 2.45
C VAL A 217 -12.56 20.87 3.68
N THR A 218 -12.52 20.16 4.81
CA THR A 218 -13.07 20.66 6.09
C THR A 218 -12.10 21.54 6.87
N LYS A 219 -10.89 21.80 6.35
CA LYS A 219 -9.86 22.65 6.96
C LYS A 219 -9.46 22.20 8.36
N MET A 220 -9.34 20.89 8.56
CA MET A 220 -8.84 20.34 9.82
C MET A 220 -7.40 20.78 10.07
N GLN A 221 -7.05 20.98 11.34
CA GLN A 221 -5.66 21.27 11.75
C GLN A 221 -4.72 20.11 11.44
N ILE A 222 -5.22 18.87 11.60
CA ILE A 222 -4.49 17.64 11.27
C ILE A 222 -5.11 17.08 9.99
N GLN A 223 -4.27 16.93 8.97
CA GLN A 223 -4.65 16.41 7.66
C GLN A 223 -3.83 15.15 7.36
N ASP A 224 -3.66 14.22 8.27
CA ASP A 224 -2.74 13.08 8.07
C ASP A 224 -3.32 11.91 7.24
N GLY A 225 -4.55 12.03 6.75
CA GLY A 225 -5.27 10.94 6.10
C GLY A 225 -5.72 9.84 7.06
N ARG A 226 -5.73 10.11 8.37
CA ARG A 226 -6.05 9.11 9.41
C ARG A 226 -7.31 9.48 10.18
N ILE A 227 -8.12 8.48 10.46
CA ILE A 227 -9.27 8.58 11.37
C ILE A 227 -8.84 7.93 12.68
N SER A 228 -8.24 8.72 13.58
CA SER A 228 -7.59 8.24 14.81
C SER A 228 -8.55 7.74 15.90
N HIS A 229 -8.04 6.93 16.83
CA HIS A 229 -8.71 6.55 18.08
C HIS A 229 -10.09 5.89 17.90
N GLN A 230 -10.20 5.02 16.89
CA GLN A 230 -11.44 4.31 16.59
C GLN A 230 -11.50 2.99 17.36
N TRP A 231 -12.69 2.64 17.83
CA TRP A 231 -12.97 1.32 18.36
C TRP A 231 -13.33 0.37 17.23
N ARG A 232 -12.64 -0.78 17.12
CA ARG A 232 -12.89 -1.75 16.03
C ARG A 232 -14.22 -2.46 16.26
N GLN A 233 -15.11 -2.36 15.29
CA GLN A 233 -16.41 -3.04 15.25
C GLN A 233 -16.66 -3.58 13.84
N VAL A 234 -17.58 -4.55 13.69
CA VAL A 234 -17.94 -5.11 12.37
C VAL A 234 -18.48 -4.06 11.40
N GLN A 235 -19.06 -2.98 11.93
CA GLN A 235 -19.64 -1.86 11.19
C GLN A 235 -18.59 -0.93 10.56
N ASN A 236 -17.42 -0.79 11.20
CA ASN A 236 -16.41 0.17 10.79
C ASN A 236 -15.07 -0.47 10.39
N GLN A 237 -14.97 -1.80 10.42
CA GLN A 237 -13.76 -2.53 10.05
C GLN A 237 -13.26 -2.26 8.63
N ASN A 238 -14.14 -1.81 7.73
CA ASN A 238 -13.84 -1.47 6.33
C ASN A 238 -13.42 -0.01 6.12
N ILE A 239 -13.26 0.77 7.21
CA ILE A 239 -12.65 2.10 7.14
C ILE A 239 -11.13 1.92 7.09
N HIS A 240 -10.57 1.89 5.89
CA HIS A 240 -9.12 1.68 5.69
C HIS A 240 -8.25 2.81 6.25
N ALA A 241 -8.80 4.02 6.42
CA ALA A 241 -8.13 5.14 7.09
C ALA A 241 -8.20 5.08 8.62
N ALA A 242 -8.98 4.16 9.22
CA ALA A 242 -9.20 4.12 10.66
C ALA A 242 -7.99 3.55 11.41
N ILE A 243 -7.62 4.24 12.48
CA ILE A 243 -6.60 3.79 13.42
C ILE A 243 -7.32 3.25 14.63
N PHE A 244 -7.30 1.93 14.74
CA PHE A 244 -7.96 1.23 15.82
C PHE A 244 -7.05 1.15 17.04
N ASP A 245 -7.54 1.65 18.17
CA ASP A 245 -6.88 1.54 19.46
C ASP A 245 -7.91 1.41 20.60
N THR A 246 -7.43 1.30 21.83
CA THR A 246 -8.26 1.10 23.03
C THR A 246 -8.53 2.40 23.80
N THR A 247 -8.09 3.54 23.28
CA THR A 247 -8.14 4.82 24.02
C THR A 247 -9.52 5.47 23.99
N LEU A 248 -10.37 5.11 23.02
CA LEU A 248 -11.73 5.65 22.82
C LEU A 248 -11.81 7.19 22.75
N LYS A 249 -10.70 7.88 22.46
CA LYS A 249 -10.64 9.35 22.39
C LYS A 249 -11.46 9.92 21.22
N GLY A 250 -11.62 9.13 20.16
CA GLY A 250 -12.23 9.54 18.90
C GLY A 250 -11.36 10.50 18.09
N SER A 251 -11.64 10.59 16.78
CA SER A 251 -10.92 11.49 15.87
C SER A 251 -11.60 12.85 15.76
N ASN A 252 -10.82 13.88 15.47
CA ASN A 252 -11.33 15.22 15.22
C ASN A 252 -12.17 15.30 13.95
N LEU A 253 -11.80 14.56 12.89
CA LEU A 253 -12.58 14.50 11.64
C LEU A 253 -14.00 13.96 11.90
N ILE A 254 -14.12 12.89 12.69
CA ILE A 254 -15.42 12.31 13.02
C ILE A 254 -16.19 13.20 13.97
N ARG A 255 -15.53 13.85 14.94
CA ARG A 255 -16.17 14.83 15.83
C ARG A 255 -16.74 16.01 15.06
N ASP A 256 -16.01 16.50 14.05
CA ASP A 256 -16.47 17.53 13.11
C ASP A 256 -17.71 17.08 12.31
N THR A 257 -17.66 15.86 11.80
CA THR A 257 -18.76 15.23 11.06
C THR A 257 -20.01 15.07 11.93
N GLN A 258 -19.85 14.57 13.15
CA GLN A 258 -20.93 14.42 14.12
C GLN A 258 -21.58 15.77 14.47
N ARG A 259 -20.76 16.82 14.63
CA ARG A 259 -21.25 18.19 14.86
C ARG A 259 -22.12 18.67 13.69
N ARG A 260 -21.65 18.48 12.46
CA ARG A 260 -22.38 18.86 11.23
C ARG A 260 -23.70 18.08 11.05
N LEU A 261 -23.70 16.82 11.45
CA LEU A 261 -24.88 15.95 11.44
C LEU A 261 -25.84 16.18 12.63
N GLY A 262 -25.49 17.04 13.59
CA GLY A 262 -26.33 17.29 14.77
C GLY A 262 -26.45 16.10 15.72
N ILE A 263 -25.46 15.22 15.77
CA ILE A 263 -25.44 14.03 16.65
C ILE A 263 -24.37 14.14 17.75
N LYS A 264 -24.32 13.16 18.67
CA LYS A 264 -23.33 13.10 19.75
C LYS A 264 -21.90 13.15 19.19
N GLN A 265 -21.07 14.02 19.77
CA GLN A 265 -19.72 14.34 19.31
C GLN A 265 -18.63 13.57 20.08
N ASP A 266 -18.67 12.23 20.03
CA ASP A 266 -17.68 11.38 20.70
C ASP A 266 -16.42 11.09 19.86
N GLY A 267 -16.42 11.45 18.58
CA GLY A 267 -15.34 11.22 17.63
C GLY A 267 -15.21 9.77 17.16
N LEU A 268 -16.16 8.89 17.50
CA LEU A 268 -16.16 7.49 17.11
C LEU A 268 -17.08 7.27 15.89
N CYS A 269 -16.51 6.64 14.86
CA CYS A 269 -17.23 6.23 13.67
C CYS A 269 -17.88 4.86 13.91
N GLY A 270 -18.82 4.84 14.86
CA GLY A 270 -19.64 3.66 15.18
C GLY A 270 -20.93 3.61 14.36
N PRO A 271 -21.79 2.60 14.62
CA PRO A 271 -23.01 2.36 13.85
C PRO A 271 -23.92 3.59 13.77
N GLN A 272 -24.10 4.31 14.87
CA GLN A 272 -24.94 5.52 14.92
C GLN A 272 -24.40 6.64 14.02
N THR A 273 -23.08 6.89 14.06
CA THR A 273 -22.42 7.85 13.18
C THR A 273 -22.55 7.43 11.71
N ILE A 274 -22.37 6.15 11.41
CA ILE A 274 -22.49 5.62 10.05
C ILE A 274 -23.91 5.74 9.53
N THR A 275 -24.92 5.34 10.30
CA THR A 275 -26.34 5.49 9.94
C THR A 275 -26.69 6.95 9.67
N ALA A 276 -26.19 7.89 10.47
CA ALA A 276 -26.42 9.32 10.26
C ALA A 276 -25.79 9.82 8.96
N MET A 277 -24.54 9.44 8.67
CA MET A 277 -23.87 9.74 7.40
C MET A 277 -24.65 9.16 6.20
N GLN A 278 -25.12 7.91 6.30
CA GLN A 278 -25.90 7.26 5.26
C GLN A 278 -27.21 7.99 4.97
N ARG A 279 -27.95 8.38 6.03
CA ARG A 279 -29.18 9.17 5.89
C ARG A 279 -28.91 10.52 5.23
N ALA A 280 -27.87 11.23 5.65
CA ALA A 280 -27.48 12.51 5.06
C ALA A 280 -27.08 12.41 3.58
N LYS A 281 -26.59 11.24 3.13
CA LYS A 281 -26.25 10.97 1.73
C LYS A 281 -27.32 10.25 0.93
N GLY A 282 -28.48 9.95 1.53
CA GLY A 282 -29.54 9.22 0.86
C GLY A 282 -29.14 7.80 0.43
N THR A 283 -28.19 7.17 1.12
CA THR A 283 -27.80 5.77 0.90
C THR A 283 -28.49 4.86 1.91
N THR A 284 -28.47 3.54 1.69
CA THR A 284 -29.01 2.55 2.65
C THR A 284 -28.46 2.80 4.06
N ALA A 285 -29.37 2.99 5.02
CA ALA A 285 -29.04 3.37 6.40
C ALA A 285 -28.92 2.14 7.30
N ASP A 286 -27.98 1.24 7.00
CA ASP A 286 -27.74 -0.03 7.72
C ASP A 286 -26.72 0.10 8.87
N GLY A 287 -26.01 1.23 8.98
CA GLY A 287 -24.99 1.45 9.98
C GLY A 287 -23.64 0.79 9.67
N PHE A 288 -23.41 0.28 8.46
CA PHE A 288 -22.17 -0.36 8.03
C PHE A 288 -21.45 0.42 6.93
N ILE A 289 -20.12 0.47 7.01
CA ILE A 289 -19.29 0.76 5.85
C ILE A 289 -19.15 -0.53 5.04
N SER A 290 -19.92 -0.63 3.96
CA SER A 290 -19.98 -1.82 3.11
C SER A 290 -18.65 -2.13 2.42
N ALA A 291 -18.38 -3.43 2.22
CA ALA A 291 -17.30 -3.94 1.37
C ALA A 291 -17.90 -4.77 0.22
N PRO A 292 -17.22 -4.91 -0.94
CA PRO A 292 -15.93 -4.28 -1.28
C PRO A 292 -16.03 -2.79 -1.60
N GLN A 293 -17.25 -2.26 -1.82
CA GLN A 293 -17.50 -0.86 -2.16
C GLN A 293 -18.65 -0.32 -1.32
N SER A 294 -18.45 0.84 -0.67
CA SER A 294 -19.50 1.52 0.07
C SER A 294 -20.14 2.63 -0.76
N GLN A 295 -21.46 2.58 -0.94
CA GLN A 295 -22.23 3.66 -1.59
C GLN A 295 -22.12 4.98 -0.84
N LEU A 296 -22.10 4.91 0.50
CA LEU A 296 -21.84 6.08 1.34
C LEU A 296 -20.49 6.70 0.99
N VAL A 297 -19.44 5.90 0.93
CA VAL A 297 -18.09 6.42 0.68
C VAL A 297 -17.93 6.94 -0.75
N MET A 298 -18.57 6.30 -1.74
CA MET A 298 -18.61 6.85 -3.10
C MET A 298 -19.29 8.22 -3.14
N ALA A 299 -20.38 8.41 -2.39
CA ALA A 299 -21.02 9.72 -2.28
C ALA A 299 -20.09 10.75 -1.65
N ILE A 300 -19.39 10.39 -0.57
CA ILE A 300 -18.35 11.22 0.05
C ILE A 300 -17.27 11.60 -0.97
N GLN A 301 -16.70 10.64 -1.69
CA GLN A 301 -15.64 10.87 -2.68
C GLN A 301 -16.08 11.82 -3.80
N ARG A 302 -17.34 11.73 -4.25
CA ARG A 302 -17.89 12.67 -5.26
C ARG A 302 -17.95 14.10 -4.75
N ASP A 303 -18.36 14.31 -3.49
CA ASP A 303 -18.38 15.65 -2.91
C ASP A 303 -16.97 16.21 -2.70
N LEU A 304 -16.04 15.37 -2.26
CA LEU A 304 -14.64 15.74 -2.10
C LEU A 304 -13.99 16.14 -3.43
N ASN A 305 -14.26 15.40 -4.51
CA ASN A 305 -13.82 15.76 -5.87
C ASN A 305 -14.41 17.08 -6.37
N ALA A 306 -15.58 17.46 -5.88
CA ALA A 306 -16.21 18.75 -6.13
C ALA A 306 -15.71 19.87 -5.19
N GLY A 307 -14.75 19.58 -4.31
CA GLY A 307 -14.24 20.52 -3.31
C GLY A 307 -15.25 20.88 -2.22
N ARG A 308 -16.30 20.07 -2.02
CA ARG A 308 -17.38 20.32 -1.07
C ARG A 308 -17.23 19.46 0.18
N SER A 309 -17.55 20.06 1.33
CA SER A 309 -17.62 19.29 2.57
C SER A 309 -18.70 18.22 2.45
N PRO A 310 -18.42 16.96 2.82
CA PRO A 310 -19.43 15.91 2.74
C PRO A 310 -20.62 16.12 3.69
N PHE A 311 -20.50 16.91 4.76
CA PHE A 311 -21.58 17.11 5.74
C PHE A 311 -21.65 18.55 6.25
#